data_AF-A0A936XA43-F1
#
_entry.id   AF-A0A936XA43-F1
#
_cell.length_a   1.000
_cell.length_b   1.000
_cell.length_c   1.000
_cell.angle_alpha   90.00
_cell.angle_beta   90.00
_cell.angle_gamma   90.00
#
_symmetry.space_group_name_H-M   'P 1'
#
loop_
_entity.id
_entity.type
_entity.pdbx_description
1 polymer ?
#
loop_
_entity_poly.entity_id
_entity_poly.type
_entity_poly.pdbx_seq_one_letter_code
_entity_poly.pdbx_strand_id
1 'polypeptide(L)'
;MYLFVQQSVLPPPVGTTLFSAAYTPPFNPASLCANYLGDHGSSFPGFAFYQVTVPANGTIDVVVHEVNVGTGCSSYQLTVDMPRDLSLITASPSVLNCSGTSVLTAPVANSYVWSPGGATTSSITTSPLVATTKFYATMGYGNAGCTRQDSVTVTVNSTPITLNCPTNTTVAACQTQSAVNLQFAAWLATASGSGGSNGVLTNNNTGAPSACGGSTTVTFTYTNDCVPLTTTCQSTFTVSSAPPVNLSCPTNTTVAACQTQAAVNTQFATWLATATASGGCNGVLTNNNTGAPSACGGSTTVTFTYTSSCSPITTTCQSTFTVSAAPTVVLTCPTNTTVAACQTQSAVNTQFATWLANSSASGGCNGVLTNNNTGAPSACGGSTTVTFTYNSSCAPAITTCQATFTVAAPSTVTLTCPTNTTVAACQTQAAVNLQFATWLATASASGGCNGVLTNNNTGAPSACGGSTTVTFTYTSSCAPVTTTCQATFTVSAAPAVVLTCPTNTTVAACRTQAADQ
;
A
#
# COMPACT_ATOMS: atom_id res chain seq x y z
N MET A 1 40.20 84.51 51.05
CA MET A 1 38.78 84.45 50.63
C MET A 1 38.31 85.89 50.51
N TYR A 2 37.68 86.29 49.41
CA TYR A 2 37.12 87.64 49.29
C TYR A 2 35.77 87.67 49.98
N LEU A 3 35.48 88.73 50.71
CA LEU A 3 34.19 88.96 51.34
C LEU A 3 33.58 90.22 50.74
N PHE A 4 32.39 90.13 50.18
CA PHE A 4 31.62 91.26 49.69
C PHE A 4 30.74 91.77 50.81
N VAL A 5 30.94 93.03 51.20
CA VAL A 5 30.11 93.69 52.19
C VAL A 5 29.29 94.75 51.46
N GLN A 6 27.97 94.59 51.49
CA GLN A 6 27.00 95.55 50.98
C GLN A 6 26.33 96.25 52.14
N GLN A 7 26.37 97.58 52.13
CA GLN A 7 25.70 98.41 53.11
C GLN A 7 24.61 99.24 52.42
N SER A 8 23.45 99.36 53.08
CA SER A 8 22.34 100.21 52.63
C SER A 8 21.66 100.94 53.78
N VAL A 9 21.18 102.16 53.51
CA VAL A 9 20.44 103.02 54.45
C VAL A 9 18.93 102.92 54.17
N LEU A 10 18.09 102.64 55.17
CA LEU A 10 16.64 102.48 55.00
C LEU A 10 15.82 103.20 56.08
N PRO A 11 14.78 104.01 55.72
CA PRO A 11 14.56 104.67 54.42
C PRO A 11 15.58 105.82 54.25
N PRO A 12 16.05 106.19 53.05
CA PRO A 12 17.09 107.20 52.90
C PRO A 12 16.56 108.60 53.28
N PRO A 13 16.90 109.15 54.46
CA PRO A 13 16.64 110.53 54.78
C PRO A 13 17.58 111.41 53.94
N VAL A 14 17.09 112.56 53.47
CA VAL A 14 17.92 113.53 52.76
C VAL A 14 18.98 114.07 53.73
N GLY A 15 20.24 113.66 53.56
CA GLY A 15 21.39 114.20 54.29
C GLY A 15 22.11 113.24 55.25
N THR A 16 21.71 111.97 55.38
CA THR A 16 22.47 111.00 56.20
C THR A 16 23.35 110.11 55.31
N THR A 17 24.66 110.14 55.53
CA THR A 17 25.62 109.21 54.92
C THR A 17 26.15 108.28 56.00
N LEU A 18 26.16 106.98 55.70
CA LEU A 18 26.86 105.98 56.50
C LEU A 18 28.17 105.61 55.85
N PHE A 19 29.07 105.09 56.66
CA PHE A 19 30.33 104.52 56.23
C PHE A 19 30.56 103.23 56.99
N SER A 20 30.99 102.17 56.32
CA SER A 20 31.43 100.94 56.99
C SER A 20 32.84 100.57 56.58
N ALA A 21 33.61 100.10 57.55
CA ALA A 21 34.95 99.57 57.36
C ALA A 21 35.06 98.21 58.04
N ALA A 22 35.82 97.29 57.43
CA ALA A 22 36.11 96.00 58.02
C ALA A 22 37.51 95.98 58.65
N TYR A 23 37.64 95.24 59.74
CA TYR A 23 38.83 95.10 60.54
C TYR A 23 39.08 93.64 60.91
N THR A 24 40.34 93.25 61.14
CA THR A 24 40.63 92.06 61.92
C THR A 24 40.39 92.35 63.41
N PRO A 25 39.70 91.49 64.18
CA PRO A 25 39.38 91.79 65.56
C PRO A 25 40.63 91.89 66.45
N PRO A 26 40.63 92.74 67.48
CA PRO A 26 39.55 93.65 67.84
C PRO A 26 39.63 94.98 67.07
N PHE A 27 38.47 95.54 66.72
CA PHE A 27 38.38 96.94 66.34
C PHE A 27 38.83 97.87 67.48
N ASN A 28 39.74 98.81 67.20
CA ASN A 28 40.21 99.80 68.15
C ASN A 28 39.71 101.21 67.76
N PRO A 29 38.71 101.77 68.45
CA PRO A 29 38.16 103.09 68.11
C PRO A 29 39.16 104.24 68.33
N ALA A 30 40.22 104.05 69.11
CA ALA A 30 41.28 105.05 69.31
C ALA A 30 42.35 105.04 68.20
N SER A 31 42.36 104.01 67.35
CA SER A 31 43.34 103.87 66.25
C SER A 31 42.69 103.18 65.05
N LEU A 32 42.03 103.97 64.20
CA LEU A 32 41.26 103.48 63.06
C LEU A 32 42.09 102.83 61.96
N CYS A 33 43.42 102.99 61.96
CA CYS A 33 44.31 102.31 61.01
C CYS A 33 44.79 100.95 61.54
N ALA A 34 44.67 100.68 62.84
CA ALA A 34 45.04 99.39 63.40
C ALA A 34 44.04 98.34 62.91
N ASN A 35 44.55 97.19 62.47
CA ASN A 35 43.75 96.05 62.03
C ASN A 35 42.82 96.29 60.82
N TYR A 36 43.00 97.40 60.11
CA TYR A 36 42.14 97.77 58.98
C TYR A 36 42.29 96.79 57.79
N LEU A 37 41.16 96.32 57.25
CA LEU A 37 41.11 95.42 56.09
C LEU A 37 40.64 96.10 54.81
N GLY A 38 39.73 97.06 54.91
CA GLY A 38 39.15 97.74 53.75
C GLY A 38 37.81 98.40 54.05
N ASP A 39 37.44 99.36 53.22
CA ASP A 39 36.20 100.14 53.28
C ASP A 39 35.76 100.53 51.85
N HIS A 40 34.76 101.40 51.74
CA HIS A 40 34.28 101.95 50.45
C HIS A 40 35.09 103.16 49.94
N GLY A 41 36.11 103.61 50.65
CA GLY A 41 36.94 104.78 50.37
C GLY A 41 36.26 106.14 50.58
N SER A 42 34.93 106.20 50.65
CA SER A 42 34.17 107.42 50.93
C SER A 42 32.76 107.10 51.48
N SER A 43 32.14 108.08 52.12
CA SER A 43 30.74 107.97 52.57
C SER A 43 29.77 108.16 51.40
N PHE A 44 28.65 107.43 51.37
CA PHE A 44 27.72 107.43 50.23
C PHE A 44 26.25 107.53 50.69
N PRO A 45 25.37 108.17 49.90
CA PRO A 45 23.92 108.04 50.06
C PRO A 45 23.41 106.79 49.33
N GLY A 46 22.61 105.96 50.00
CA GLY A 46 21.95 104.80 49.38
C GLY A 46 22.67 103.47 49.64
N PHE A 47 23.17 102.82 48.58
CA PHE A 47 23.84 101.50 48.67
C PHE A 47 25.26 101.54 48.09
N ALA A 48 26.19 100.83 48.72
CA ALA A 48 27.52 100.59 48.17
C ALA A 48 28.01 99.20 48.55
N PHE A 49 29.05 98.74 47.84
CA PHE A 49 29.76 97.49 48.12
C PHE A 49 31.26 97.75 48.24
N TYR A 50 31.93 96.98 49.10
CA TYR A 50 33.38 96.88 49.17
C TYR A 50 33.78 95.42 49.37
N GLN A 51 35.03 95.11 49.04
CA GLN A 51 35.58 93.77 49.22
C GLN A 51 36.81 93.80 50.12
N VAL A 52 36.92 92.79 50.97
CA VAL A 52 38.11 92.59 51.81
C VAL A 52 38.63 91.16 51.71
N THR A 53 39.95 91.02 51.86
CA THR A 53 40.58 89.70 51.94
C THR A 53 40.62 89.26 53.39
N VAL A 54 39.95 88.15 53.70
CA VAL A 54 39.93 87.59 55.06
C VAL A 54 40.91 86.41 55.17
N PRO A 55 41.72 86.33 56.25
CA PRO A 55 42.54 85.16 56.56
C PRO A 55 41.70 83.89 56.73
N ALA A 56 42.25 82.71 56.41
CA ALA A 56 41.55 81.44 56.56
C ALA A 56 41.08 81.23 58.01
N ASN A 57 39.80 80.90 58.21
CA ASN A 57 39.15 80.74 59.52
C ASN A 57 39.22 81.98 60.45
N GLY A 58 39.49 83.17 59.91
CA GLY A 58 39.50 84.42 60.67
C GLY A 58 38.10 85.02 60.85
N THR A 59 37.87 85.66 62.00
CA THR A 59 36.74 86.56 62.22
C THR A 59 37.08 87.96 61.71
N ILE A 60 36.08 88.74 61.32
CA ILE A 60 36.22 90.17 61.05
C ILE A 60 35.23 90.99 61.88
N ASP A 61 35.63 92.19 62.26
CA ASP A 61 34.73 93.21 62.81
C ASP A 61 34.33 94.13 61.66
N VAL A 62 33.04 94.21 61.33
CA VAL A 62 32.52 95.22 60.41
C VAL A 62 31.91 96.34 61.23
N VAL A 63 32.54 97.51 61.17
CA VAL A 63 32.16 98.66 61.97
C VAL A 63 31.44 99.66 61.08
N VAL A 64 30.22 100.01 61.47
CA VAL A 64 29.40 101.00 60.79
C VAL A 64 29.48 102.32 61.57
N HIS A 65 29.92 103.37 60.88
CA HIS A 65 30.04 104.72 61.37
C HIS A 65 28.93 105.60 60.82
N GLU A 66 28.37 106.44 61.70
CA GLU A 66 27.62 107.63 61.29
C GLU A 66 28.62 108.76 61.01
N VAL A 67 28.51 109.36 59.82
CA VAL A 67 29.45 110.42 59.40
C VAL A 67 29.10 111.76 60.04
N ASN A 68 27.81 112.00 60.32
CA ASN A 68 27.29 113.20 60.94
C ASN A 68 26.87 112.91 62.39
N VAL A 69 27.51 113.56 63.36
CA VAL A 69 27.23 113.35 64.79
C VAL A 69 25.82 113.87 65.12
N GLY A 70 24.97 113.01 65.68
CA GLY A 70 23.65 113.38 66.20
C GLY A 70 22.50 113.37 65.18
N THR A 71 22.75 113.02 63.91
CA THR A 71 21.68 112.86 62.91
C THR A 71 20.82 111.62 63.10
N GLY A 72 21.33 110.58 63.78
CA GLY A 72 20.59 109.38 64.15
C GLY A 72 20.10 108.57 62.94
N CYS A 73 20.84 107.54 62.55
CA CYS A 73 20.38 106.59 61.55
C CYS A 73 19.46 105.56 62.23
N SER A 74 18.14 105.70 62.04
CA SER A 74 17.15 104.85 62.71
C SER A 74 17.28 103.37 62.37
N SER A 75 17.82 103.03 61.20
CA SER A 75 18.15 101.66 60.80
C SER A 75 19.12 101.63 59.62
N TYR A 76 19.97 100.60 59.56
CA TYR A 76 20.77 100.25 58.39
C TYR A 76 20.70 98.75 58.15
N GLN A 77 20.94 98.33 56.91
CA GLN A 77 21.07 96.91 56.57
C GLN A 77 22.48 96.65 56.05
N LEU A 78 23.17 95.72 56.70
CA LEU A 78 24.47 95.19 56.28
C LEU A 78 24.26 93.76 55.77
N THR A 79 24.72 93.50 54.55
CA THR A 79 24.71 92.15 53.96
C THR A 79 26.14 91.76 53.64
N VAL A 80 26.54 90.57 54.08
CA VAL A 80 27.87 90.02 53.86
C VAL A 80 27.73 88.78 53.00
N ASP A 81 28.33 88.75 51.80
CA ASP A 81 28.33 87.60 50.88
C ASP A 81 29.76 87.16 50.54
N MET A 82 29.92 85.90 50.16
CA MET A 82 31.18 85.31 49.73
C MET A 82 31.07 84.91 48.25
N PRO A 83 32.08 85.14 47.39
CA PRO A 83 32.05 84.67 46.03
C PRO A 83 31.98 83.14 46.02
N ARG A 84 30.86 82.64 45.49
CA ARG A 84 30.58 81.23 45.27
C ARG A 84 31.30 80.80 43.99
N ASP A 85 31.93 79.63 44.00
CA ASP A 85 32.34 78.98 42.77
C ASP A 85 31.07 78.73 41.93
N LEU A 86 30.99 79.40 40.78
CA LEU A 86 29.84 79.34 39.86
C LEU A 86 29.87 78.10 38.98
N SER A 87 30.89 77.24 39.13
CA SER A 87 30.92 75.95 38.47
C SER A 87 29.65 75.17 38.80
N LEU A 88 29.13 74.46 37.80
CA LEU A 88 27.95 73.62 37.95
C LEU A 88 28.35 72.24 38.46
N ILE A 89 27.42 71.55 39.10
CA ILE A 89 27.55 70.12 39.35
C ILE A 89 27.68 69.38 38.01
N THR A 90 28.63 68.45 37.90
CA THR A 90 28.79 67.59 36.72
C THR A 90 28.39 66.15 37.02
N ALA A 91 28.02 65.41 35.97
CA ALA A 91 27.73 63.98 36.01
C ALA A 91 28.52 63.28 34.91
N SER A 92 29.23 62.19 35.25
CA SER A 92 30.01 61.41 34.30
C SER A 92 29.76 59.90 34.49
N PRO A 93 29.13 59.22 33.51
CA PRO A 93 28.42 59.79 32.35
C PRO A 93 27.09 60.47 32.77
N SER A 94 26.67 61.51 32.06
CA SER A 94 25.38 62.20 32.30
C SER A 94 24.18 61.54 31.60
N VAL A 95 24.47 60.64 30.65
CA VAL A 95 23.48 59.82 29.95
C VAL A 95 23.84 58.35 30.15
N LEU A 96 22.89 57.58 30.66
CA LEU A 96 22.97 56.14 30.84
C LEU A 96 22.05 55.45 29.83
N ASN A 97 22.48 54.30 29.35
CA ASN A 97 21.64 53.45 28.51
C ASN A 97 21.06 52.34 29.39
N CYS A 98 19.73 52.35 29.56
CA CYS A 98 18.95 51.39 30.35
C CYS A 98 19.23 51.32 31.86
N SER A 99 20.47 51.08 32.27
CA SER A 99 20.87 51.25 33.65
C SER A 99 22.36 51.52 33.79
N GLY A 100 22.76 52.10 34.92
CA GLY A 100 24.17 52.29 35.23
C GLY A 100 24.39 53.23 36.39
N THR A 101 25.65 53.44 36.73
CA THR A 101 26.05 54.40 37.76
C THR A 101 26.61 55.64 37.09
N SER A 102 26.43 56.78 37.74
CA SER A 102 27.05 58.04 37.34
C SER A 102 27.86 58.56 38.52
N VAL A 103 29.01 59.15 38.24
CA VAL A 103 29.78 59.90 39.24
C VAL A 103 29.32 61.34 39.18
N LEU A 104 28.79 61.84 40.30
CA LEU A 104 28.39 63.23 40.45
C LEU A 104 29.48 63.99 41.20
N THR A 105 29.90 65.14 40.67
CA THR A 105 30.96 65.95 41.26
C THR A 105 30.47 67.37 41.47
N ALA A 106 30.50 67.82 42.72
CA ALA A 106 30.20 69.19 43.10
C ALA A 106 31.48 70.06 43.09
N PRO A 107 31.37 71.37 42.80
CA PRO A 107 32.44 72.35 42.99
C PRO A 107 32.98 72.40 44.42
N VAL A 108 34.13 73.04 44.64
CA VAL A 108 34.75 73.12 45.97
C VAL A 108 33.87 73.90 46.95
N ALA A 109 33.55 73.28 48.09
CA ALA A 109 32.82 73.83 49.23
C ALA A 109 33.34 73.23 50.56
N ASN A 110 32.95 73.81 51.70
CA ASN A 110 33.34 73.32 53.03
C ASN A 110 32.50 72.13 53.50
N SER A 111 31.26 72.01 53.03
CA SER A 111 30.35 70.91 53.33
C SER A 111 29.41 70.63 52.16
N TYR A 112 28.92 69.40 52.05
CA TYR A 112 28.00 68.96 51.01
C TYR A 112 26.83 68.21 51.65
N VAL A 113 25.65 68.33 51.07
CA VAL A 113 24.50 67.45 51.34
C VAL A 113 23.82 67.15 50.01
N TRP A 114 23.88 65.88 49.59
CA TRP A 114 23.25 65.41 48.36
C TRP A 114 21.82 64.92 48.61
N SER A 115 20.93 65.17 47.66
CA SER A 115 19.58 64.62 47.61
C SER A 115 19.26 64.09 46.22
N PRO A 116 18.72 62.86 46.09
CA PRO A 116 18.47 61.87 47.15
C PRO A 116 19.77 61.25 47.70
N GLY A 117 19.73 60.70 48.92
CA GLY A 117 20.79 59.85 49.48
C GLY A 117 21.62 60.44 50.64
N GLY A 118 21.55 61.75 50.90
CA GLY A 118 22.10 62.38 52.10
C GLY A 118 23.63 62.34 52.23
N ALA A 119 24.35 61.96 51.18
CA ALA A 119 25.81 61.89 51.19
C ALA A 119 26.45 63.27 51.40
N THR A 120 27.64 63.31 51.99
CA THR A 120 28.28 64.55 52.47
C THR A 120 29.66 64.84 51.86
N THR A 121 30.08 64.06 50.86
CA THR A 121 31.34 64.22 50.13
C THR A 121 31.18 65.08 48.88
N SER A 122 32.28 65.65 48.39
CA SER A 122 32.30 66.47 47.16
C SER A 122 32.02 65.66 45.88
N SER A 123 32.31 64.36 45.91
CA SER A 123 32.02 63.42 44.82
C SER A 123 31.26 62.22 45.38
N ILE A 124 30.22 61.79 44.65
CA ILE A 124 29.44 60.60 44.99
C ILE A 124 29.22 59.74 43.74
N THR A 125 29.14 58.42 43.93
CA THR A 125 28.71 57.49 42.88
C THR A 125 27.26 57.12 43.15
N THR A 126 26.38 57.31 42.17
CA THR A 126 24.98 56.92 42.31
C THR A 126 24.86 55.40 42.46
N SER A 127 23.86 54.93 43.20
CA SER A 127 23.36 53.56 43.00
C SER A 127 22.93 53.38 41.54
N PRO A 128 22.90 52.15 41.00
CA PRO A 128 22.47 51.89 39.63
C PRO A 128 21.10 52.52 39.37
N LEU A 129 21.05 53.46 38.43
CA LEU A 129 19.84 54.17 38.04
C LEU A 129 19.16 53.40 36.92
N VAL A 130 17.86 53.18 37.04
CA VAL A 130 17.01 52.54 36.01
C VAL A 130 16.00 53.51 35.39
N ALA A 131 16.01 54.77 35.83
CA ALA A 131 15.16 55.84 35.34
C ALA A 131 15.88 57.20 35.47
N THR A 132 15.51 58.15 34.60
CA THR A 132 16.02 59.52 34.64
C THR A 132 15.79 60.13 36.01
N THR A 133 16.87 60.52 36.67
CA THR A 133 16.85 60.99 38.06
C THR A 133 17.57 62.33 38.15
N LYS A 134 16.93 63.28 38.86
CA LYS A 134 17.51 64.58 39.15
C LYS A 134 18.09 64.59 40.56
N PHE A 135 19.34 64.99 40.68
CA PHE A 135 20.08 65.11 41.93
C PHE A 135 20.27 66.58 42.27
N TYR A 136 20.30 66.88 43.56
CA TYR A 136 20.55 68.20 44.12
C TYR A 136 21.75 68.10 45.06
N ALA A 137 22.67 69.07 45.02
CA ALA A 137 23.69 69.22 46.04
C ALA A 137 23.55 70.59 46.70
N THR A 138 23.46 70.59 48.03
CA THR A 138 23.54 71.78 48.86
C THR A 138 24.98 71.90 49.35
N MET A 139 25.68 72.94 48.89
CA MET A 139 27.06 73.25 49.22
C MET A 139 27.11 74.35 50.27
N GLY A 140 27.77 74.09 51.41
CA GLY A 140 27.95 75.08 52.48
C GLY A 140 29.33 75.73 52.43
N TYR A 141 29.37 77.05 52.67
CA TYR A 141 30.58 77.86 52.65
C TYR A 141 30.76 78.58 53.99
N GLY A 142 31.90 78.34 54.65
CA GLY A 142 32.22 78.94 55.95
C GLY A 142 31.32 78.50 57.12
N ASN A 143 31.42 79.21 58.25
CA ASN A 143 30.81 78.83 59.54
C ASN A 143 29.44 79.48 59.84
N ALA A 144 28.83 80.20 58.89
CA ALA A 144 27.65 81.04 59.13
C ALA A 144 26.41 80.68 58.28
N GLY A 145 26.29 79.43 57.82
CA GLY A 145 25.06 78.94 57.16
C GLY A 145 24.85 79.39 55.71
N CYS A 146 25.85 79.99 55.06
CA CYS A 146 25.78 80.32 53.64
C CYS A 146 25.76 79.04 52.80
N THR A 147 24.68 78.81 52.06
CA THR A 147 24.52 77.64 51.20
C THR A 147 24.18 78.02 49.76
N ARG A 148 24.68 77.23 48.80
CA ARG A 148 24.23 77.24 47.40
C ARG A 148 23.67 75.87 47.07
N GLN A 149 22.49 75.83 46.47
CA GLN A 149 21.95 74.61 45.89
C GLN A 149 22.13 74.62 44.38
N ASP A 150 22.54 73.49 43.83
CA ASP A 150 22.59 73.25 42.39
C ASP A 150 22.05 71.85 42.09
N SER A 151 21.74 71.56 40.83
CA SER A 151 21.18 70.28 40.43
C SER A 151 21.76 69.75 39.12
N VAL A 152 21.87 68.43 39.02
CA VAL A 152 22.26 67.73 37.80
C VAL A 152 21.25 66.62 37.52
N THR A 153 20.91 66.41 36.25
CA THR A 153 20.03 65.31 35.84
C THR A 153 20.86 64.24 35.15
N VAL A 154 20.77 63.01 35.65
CA VAL A 154 21.29 61.84 34.94
C VAL A 154 20.13 61.26 34.14
N THR A 155 20.25 61.29 32.82
CA THR A 155 19.20 60.80 31.92
C THR A 155 19.40 59.32 31.67
N VAL A 156 18.36 58.50 31.86
CA VAL A 156 18.37 57.09 31.48
C VAL A 156 17.50 56.96 30.23
N ASN A 157 18.14 56.69 29.10
CA ASN A 157 17.42 56.39 27.87
C ASN A 157 17.05 54.91 27.87
N SER A 158 15.77 54.61 27.66
CA SER A 158 15.31 53.26 27.35
C SER A 158 14.33 53.32 26.19
N THR A 159 14.52 52.42 25.22
CA THR A 159 13.56 52.20 24.14
C THR A 159 12.62 51.06 24.55
N PRO A 160 11.31 51.15 24.25
CA PRO A 160 10.38 50.08 24.56
C PRO A 160 10.83 48.77 23.90
N ILE A 161 10.96 47.71 24.72
CA ILE A 161 11.25 46.37 24.21
C ILE A 161 10.01 45.83 23.52
N THR A 162 10.15 45.42 22.27
CA THR A 162 9.10 44.81 21.46
C THR A 162 9.60 43.48 20.91
N LEU A 163 8.87 42.40 21.18
CA LEU A 163 9.09 41.08 20.61
C LEU A 163 7.87 40.70 19.77
N ASN A 164 8.06 40.61 18.46
CA ASN A 164 7.05 40.12 17.53
C ASN A 164 7.40 38.70 17.13
N CYS A 165 6.47 37.79 17.37
CA CYS A 165 6.65 36.37 17.16
C CYS A 165 5.95 35.97 15.87
N PRO A 166 6.43 34.92 15.18
CA PRO A 166 5.74 34.41 14.02
C PRO A 166 4.28 34.08 14.35
N THR A 167 3.37 34.29 13.41
CA THR A 167 1.99 33.84 13.59
C THR A 167 1.91 32.32 13.48
N ASN A 168 1.04 31.69 14.28
CA ASN A 168 0.77 30.27 14.13
C ASN A 168 0.33 29.96 12.69
N THR A 169 0.98 28.99 12.05
CA THR A 169 0.77 28.68 10.64
C THR A 169 0.54 27.20 10.45
N THR A 170 -0.39 26.84 9.55
CA THR A 170 -0.64 25.46 9.14
C THR A 170 -0.40 25.33 7.65
N VAL A 171 0.41 24.35 7.25
CA VAL A 171 0.69 24.01 5.85
C VAL A 171 0.17 22.61 5.52
N ALA A 172 -0.10 22.36 4.24
CA ALA A 172 -0.64 21.08 3.80
C ALA A 172 0.38 19.94 3.95
N ALA A 173 -0.11 18.73 4.22
CA ALA A 173 0.67 17.49 4.15
C ALA A 173 1.02 17.13 2.69
N CYS A 174 1.77 16.04 2.53
CA CYS A 174 2.09 15.44 1.22
C CYS A 174 3.00 16.29 0.32
N GLN A 175 3.70 17.25 0.91
CA GLN A 175 4.84 17.93 0.28
C GLN A 175 6.12 17.12 0.51
N THR A 176 7.22 17.49 -0.15
CA THR A 176 8.54 16.95 0.21
C THR A 176 9.00 17.53 1.55
N GLN A 177 9.80 16.78 2.31
CA GLN A 177 10.34 17.30 3.57
C GLN A 177 11.17 18.58 3.34
N SER A 178 11.90 18.66 2.22
CA SER A 178 12.66 19.86 1.86
C SER A 178 11.76 21.10 1.67
N ALA A 179 10.58 20.96 1.07
CA ALA A 179 9.64 22.06 0.91
C ALA A 179 9.09 22.54 2.27
N VAL A 180 8.75 21.61 3.16
CA VAL A 180 8.32 21.93 4.54
C VAL A 180 9.45 22.63 5.31
N ASN A 181 10.69 22.16 5.17
CA ASN A 181 11.85 22.78 5.80
C ASN A 181 12.06 24.23 5.33
N LEU A 182 11.87 24.52 4.04
CA LEU A 182 11.97 25.88 3.50
C LEU A 182 10.87 26.80 4.03
N GLN A 183 9.62 26.32 4.08
CA GLN A 183 8.50 27.09 4.64
C GLN A 183 8.69 27.36 6.14
N PHE A 184 9.20 26.38 6.87
CA PHE A 184 9.51 26.52 8.29
C PHE A 184 10.66 27.52 8.54
N ALA A 185 11.72 27.47 7.74
CA ALA A 185 12.82 28.43 7.82
C ALA A 185 12.35 29.88 7.52
N ALA A 186 11.50 30.05 6.51
CA ALA A 186 10.89 31.34 6.20
C ALA A 186 10.00 31.84 7.36
N TRP A 187 9.20 30.95 7.95
CA TRP A 187 8.36 31.25 9.12
C TRP A 187 9.20 31.69 10.33
N LEU A 188 10.29 30.98 10.65
CA LEU A 188 11.23 31.35 11.73
C LEU A 188 11.80 32.76 11.53
N ALA A 189 12.11 33.12 10.28
CA ALA A 189 12.69 34.42 9.94
C ALA A 189 11.72 35.60 10.11
N THR A 190 10.43 35.34 10.33
CA THR A 190 9.44 36.41 10.62
C THR A 190 9.48 36.92 12.06
N ALA A 191 10.21 36.23 12.94
CA ALA A 191 10.42 36.69 14.31
C ALA A 191 11.32 37.93 14.34
N SER A 192 10.94 38.95 15.10
CA SER A 192 11.75 40.16 15.27
C SER A 192 11.71 40.66 16.71
N GLY A 193 12.87 41.04 17.24
CA GLY A 193 12.99 41.73 18.53
C GLY A 193 13.67 43.08 18.33
N SER A 194 13.17 44.12 19.00
CA SER A 194 13.73 45.47 18.94
C SER A 194 13.58 46.19 20.27
N GLY A 195 14.38 47.24 20.46
CA GLY A 195 14.41 48.02 21.69
C GLY A 195 15.38 47.46 22.73
N GLY A 196 15.54 48.20 23.82
CA GLY A 196 16.61 47.98 24.80
C GLY A 196 18.02 48.24 24.24
N SER A 197 19.02 47.71 24.94
CA SER A 197 20.44 47.79 24.60
C SER A 197 21.04 46.39 24.55
N ASN A 198 21.92 46.16 23.57
CA ASN A 198 22.54 44.85 23.30
C ASN A 198 21.50 43.71 23.10
N GLY A 199 20.40 44.01 22.42
CA GLY A 199 19.33 43.06 22.17
C GLY A 199 19.78 41.86 21.34
N VAL A 200 19.45 40.66 21.81
CA VAL A 200 19.72 39.39 21.12
C VAL A 200 18.43 38.58 21.06
N LEU A 201 18.03 38.22 19.84
CA LEU A 201 16.91 37.29 19.60
C LEU A 201 17.45 35.87 19.42
N THR A 202 16.94 34.96 20.25
CA THR A 202 17.23 33.53 20.16
C THR A 202 15.94 32.72 20.11
N ASN A 203 16.03 31.45 19.71
CA ASN A 203 14.92 30.52 19.77
C ASN A 203 15.42 29.10 20.07
N ASN A 204 14.53 28.23 20.53
CA ASN A 204 14.83 26.84 20.87
C ASN A 204 14.40 25.85 19.76
N ASN A 205 14.38 26.29 18.50
CA ASN A 205 13.96 25.45 17.38
C ASN A 205 14.72 24.12 17.31
N THR A 206 13.98 23.02 17.17
CA THR A 206 14.51 21.64 17.01
C THR A 206 14.38 21.08 15.59
N GLY A 207 13.73 21.81 14.68
CA GLY A 207 13.49 21.41 13.29
C GLY A 207 12.02 21.46 12.90
N ALA A 208 11.78 21.45 11.59
CA ALA A 208 10.43 21.41 11.06
C ALA A 208 9.74 20.07 11.37
N PRO A 209 8.41 20.06 11.55
CA PRO A 209 7.66 18.81 11.70
C PRO A 209 7.69 17.97 10.40
N SER A 210 7.28 16.71 10.50
CA SER A 210 7.22 15.80 9.36
C SER A 210 6.25 16.31 8.28
N ALA A 211 6.60 16.13 7.01
CA ALA A 211 5.72 16.42 5.88
C ALA A 211 4.44 15.55 5.84
N CYS A 212 4.37 14.53 6.70
CA CYS A 212 3.19 13.69 6.89
C CYS A 212 2.22 14.19 7.97
N GLY A 213 2.59 15.25 8.69
CA GLY A 213 1.80 15.84 9.76
C GLY A 213 2.58 16.02 11.06
N GLY A 214 1.99 16.80 11.95
CA GLY A 214 2.55 17.12 13.27
C GLY A 214 2.78 18.61 13.41
N SER A 215 3.34 19.01 14.55
CA SER A 215 3.58 20.43 14.84
C SER A 215 4.86 20.62 15.63
N THR A 216 5.59 21.69 15.34
CA THR A 216 6.71 22.17 16.14
C THR A 216 6.31 23.49 16.78
N THR A 217 6.39 23.56 18.11
CA THR A 217 6.24 24.82 18.87
C THR A 217 7.61 25.36 19.21
N VAL A 218 7.87 26.60 18.82
CA VAL A 218 9.13 27.30 19.04
C VAL A 218 8.92 28.42 20.05
N THR A 219 9.77 28.46 21.07
CA THR A 219 9.87 29.55 22.04
C THR A 219 10.93 30.54 21.57
N PHE A 220 10.52 31.79 21.36
CA PHE A 220 11.43 32.89 21.02
C PHE A 220 11.74 33.66 22.29
N THR A 221 13.01 33.99 22.46
CA THR A 221 13.54 34.67 23.64
C THR A 221 14.34 35.88 23.18
N TYR A 222 13.90 37.07 23.56
CA TYR A 222 14.62 38.31 23.36
C TYR A 222 15.26 38.75 24.67
N THR A 223 16.59 38.72 24.72
CA THR A 223 17.39 39.15 25.88
C THR A 223 18.03 40.50 25.62
N ASN A 224 18.05 41.38 26.61
CA ASN A 224 18.65 42.71 26.53
C ASN A 224 19.06 43.21 27.93
N ASP A 225 19.79 44.33 28.00
CA ASP A 225 20.31 44.86 29.27
C ASP A 225 19.34 45.80 30.02
N CYS A 226 18.12 45.95 29.51
CA CYS A 226 17.07 46.84 30.01
C CYS A 226 15.92 46.02 30.57
N VAL A 227 15.22 46.53 31.58
CA VAL A 227 14.07 45.82 32.15
C VAL A 227 12.86 45.95 31.21
N PRO A 228 12.15 44.85 30.87
CA PRO A 228 12.44 43.45 31.23
C PRO A 228 13.66 42.87 30.51
N LEU A 229 14.58 42.27 31.27
CA LEU A 229 15.84 41.70 30.74
C LEU A 229 15.60 40.61 29.71
N THR A 230 14.47 39.92 29.83
CA THR A 230 14.05 38.85 28.94
C THR A 230 12.57 38.97 28.65
N THR A 231 12.21 38.94 27.36
CA THR A 231 10.83 38.79 26.89
C THR A 231 10.72 37.51 26.08
N THR A 232 9.67 36.72 26.30
CA THR A 232 9.45 35.45 25.60
C THR A 232 8.06 35.35 25.01
N CYS A 233 7.93 34.51 24.00
CA CYS A 233 6.67 34.10 23.41
C CYS A 233 6.80 32.73 22.74
N GLN A 234 5.67 32.14 22.36
CA GLN A 234 5.63 30.88 21.63
C GLN A 234 4.80 30.99 20.37
N SER A 235 5.26 30.33 19.32
CA SER A 235 4.54 30.19 18.07
C SER A 235 4.65 28.74 17.56
N THR A 236 3.61 28.27 16.90
CA THR A 236 3.51 26.89 16.41
C THR A 236 3.44 26.86 14.89
N PHE A 237 4.27 26.01 14.30
CA PHE A 237 4.19 25.64 12.88
C PHE A 237 3.64 24.22 12.78
N THR A 238 2.54 24.06 12.04
CA THR A 238 1.80 22.80 11.92
C THR A 238 1.80 22.32 10.48
N VAL A 239 2.03 21.03 10.26
CA VAL A 239 1.70 20.34 9.01
C VAL A 239 0.42 19.55 9.28
N SER A 240 -0.62 19.76 8.45
CA SER A 240 -1.85 18.98 8.54
C SER A 240 -1.54 17.48 8.41
N SER A 241 -2.25 16.60 9.11
CA SER A 241 -2.06 15.16 8.97
C SER A 241 -2.38 14.66 7.56
N ALA A 242 -1.57 13.73 7.04
CA ALA A 242 -1.89 13.01 5.81
C ALA A 242 -3.26 12.30 5.94
N PRO A 243 -4.09 12.27 4.88
CA PRO A 243 -5.34 11.53 4.91
C PRO A 243 -5.08 10.04 5.22
N PRO A 244 -5.99 9.35 5.95
CA PRO A 244 -5.81 7.94 6.26
C PRO A 244 -5.80 7.10 4.98
N VAL A 245 -4.89 6.12 4.92
CA VAL A 245 -4.83 5.17 3.81
C VAL A 245 -6.05 4.25 3.85
N ASN A 246 -6.77 4.17 2.73
CA ASN A 246 -7.87 3.24 2.53
C ASN A 246 -7.59 2.39 1.29
N LEU A 247 -7.25 1.12 1.50
CA LEU A 247 -7.09 0.11 0.46
C LEU A 247 -8.33 -0.79 0.45
N SER A 248 -9.08 -0.77 -0.64
CA SER A 248 -10.22 -1.65 -0.88
C SER A 248 -9.88 -2.65 -1.96
N CYS A 249 -9.92 -3.93 -1.59
CA CYS A 249 -9.46 -5.01 -2.45
C CYS A 249 -10.65 -5.67 -3.13
N PRO A 250 -10.44 -6.31 -4.29
CA PRO A 250 -11.51 -7.03 -4.95
C PRO A 250 -12.13 -8.06 -4.01
N THR A 251 -13.44 -8.26 -4.11
CA THR A 251 -14.10 -9.32 -3.36
C THR A 251 -13.72 -10.69 -3.93
N ASN A 252 -13.50 -11.68 -3.07
CA ASN A 252 -13.27 -13.05 -3.55
C ASN A 252 -14.45 -13.49 -4.42
N THR A 253 -14.15 -14.02 -5.61
CA THR A 253 -15.16 -14.33 -6.63
C THR A 253 -14.94 -15.74 -7.16
N THR A 254 -16.03 -16.47 -7.38
CA THR A 254 -16.03 -17.77 -8.04
C THR A 254 -16.87 -17.71 -9.30
N VAL A 255 -16.31 -18.13 -10.43
CA VAL A 255 -16.99 -18.23 -11.73
C VAL A 255 -17.09 -19.69 -12.17
N ALA A 256 -18.06 -19.99 -13.03
CA ALA A 256 -18.28 -21.34 -13.51
C ALA A 256 -17.15 -21.84 -14.42
N ALA A 257 -16.87 -23.14 -14.36
CA ALA A 257 -16.05 -23.87 -15.32
C ALA A 257 -16.66 -23.87 -16.73
N CYS A 258 -15.94 -24.46 -17.68
CA CYS A 258 -16.43 -24.74 -19.04
C CYS A 258 -16.75 -23.51 -19.90
N GLN A 259 -16.22 -22.35 -19.52
CA GLN A 259 -16.15 -21.17 -20.36
C GLN A 259 -14.92 -21.24 -21.27
N THR A 260 -14.80 -20.33 -22.23
CA THR A 260 -13.52 -20.16 -22.95
C THR A 260 -12.49 -19.50 -22.04
N GLN A 261 -11.20 -19.79 -22.23
CA GLN A 261 -10.15 -19.11 -21.46
C GLN A 261 -10.19 -17.59 -21.64
N ALA A 262 -10.55 -17.11 -22.84
CA ALA A 262 -10.72 -15.68 -23.10
C ALA A 262 -11.80 -15.05 -22.21
N ALA A 263 -12.95 -15.71 -22.03
CA ALA A 263 -14.03 -15.20 -21.18
C ALA A 263 -13.62 -15.14 -19.70
N VAL A 264 -12.89 -16.16 -19.22
CA VAL A 264 -12.32 -16.17 -17.87
C VAL A 264 -11.30 -15.04 -17.69
N ASN A 265 -10.43 -14.81 -18.68
CA ASN A 265 -9.46 -13.73 -18.66
C ASN A 265 -10.14 -12.35 -18.60
N THR A 266 -11.23 -12.13 -19.33
CA THR A 266 -12.01 -10.88 -19.27
C THR A 266 -12.65 -10.65 -17.90
N GLN A 267 -13.26 -11.69 -17.31
CA GLN A 267 -13.84 -11.62 -15.97
C GLN A 267 -12.76 -11.34 -14.91
N PHE A 268 -11.62 -12.01 -15.02
CA PHE A 268 -10.47 -11.80 -14.14
C PHE A 268 -9.91 -10.38 -14.25
N ALA A 269 -9.76 -9.83 -15.46
CA ALA A 269 -9.30 -8.46 -15.67
C ALA A 269 -10.28 -7.43 -15.08
N THR A 270 -11.58 -7.68 -15.23
CA THR A 270 -12.63 -6.83 -14.63
C THR A 270 -12.57 -6.87 -13.11
N TRP A 271 -12.44 -8.07 -12.54
CA TRP A 271 -12.26 -8.27 -11.10
C TRP A 271 -11.01 -7.58 -10.56
N LEU A 272 -9.87 -7.69 -11.26
CA LEU A 272 -8.60 -7.05 -10.88
C LEU A 272 -8.74 -5.52 -10.82
N ALA A 273 -9.49 -4.94 -11.76
CA ALA A 273 -9.74 -3.50 -11.86
C ALA A 273 -10.66 -2.95 -10.74
N THR A 274 -11.32 -3.81 -9.95
CA THR A 274 -12.14 -3.36 -8.81
C THR A 274 -11.32 -2.95 -7.59
N ALA A 275 -10.01 -3.23 -7.58
CA ALA A 275 -9.10 -2.78 -6.54
C ALA A 275 -8.97 -1.25 -6.57
N THR A 276 -9.17 -0.61 -5.43
CA THR A 276 -9.03 0.84 -5.29
C THR A 276 -8.22 1.18 -4.05
N ALA A 277 -7.49 2.29 -4.12
CA ALA A 277 -6.74 2.80 -2.98
C ALA A 277 -6.80 4.32 -2.96
N SER A 278 -6.85 4.89 -1.75
CA SER A 278 -6.90 6.34 -1.54
C SER A 278 -6.23 6.72 -0.24
N GLY A 279 -6.03 8.03 -0.04
CA GLY A 279 -5.35 8.59 1.12
C GLY A 279 -3.85 8.34 1.13
N GLY A 280 -3.20 8.63 2.26
CA GLY A 280 -1.76 8.73 2.34
C GLY A 280 -1.23 9.91 1.50
N CYS A 281 0.05 9.84 1.16
CA CYS A 281 0.72 10.81 0.30
C CYS A 281 1.48 10.09 -0.81
N ASN A 282 1.41 10.60 -2.04
CA ASN A 282 2.11 10.03 -3.21
C ASN A 282 1.84 8.52 -3.38
N GLY A 283 0.58 8.13 -3.21
CA GLY A 283 0.15 6.74 -3.17
C GLY A 283 0.30 6.02 -4.51
N VAL A 284 0.79 4.78 -4.47
CA VAL A 284 0.92 3.90 -5.64
C VAL A 284 0.31 2.54 -5.32
N LEU A 285 -0.69 2.13 -6.11
CA LEU A 285 -1.30 0.80 -6.04
C LEU A 285 -0.63 -0.15 -7.04
N THR A 286 -0.14 -1.28 -6.54
CA THR A 286 0.46 -2.36 -7.34
C THR A 286 -0.14 -3.71 -6.95
N ASN A 287 0.09 -4.73 -7.76
CA ASN A 287 -0.29 -6.10 -7.45
C ASN A 287 0.70 -7.09 -8.07
N ASN A 288 0.71 -8.33 -7.56
CA ASN A 288 1.59 -9.41 -8.03
C ASN A 288 0.87 -10.39 -8.98
N ASN A 289 -0.13 -9.92 -9.73
CA ASN A 289 -0.92 -10.76 -10.62
C ASN A 289 -0.06 -11.55 -11.62
N THR A 290 -0.30 -12.85 -11.73
CA THR A 290 0.37 -13.77 -12.68
C THR A 290 -0.54 -14.26 -13.80
N GLY A 291 -1.83 -13.90 -13.79
CA GLY A 291 -2.82 -14.33 -14.79
C GLY A 291 -4.01 -15.08 -14.18
N ALA A 292 -5.06 -15.21 -14.99
CA ALA A 292 -6.28 -15.89 -14.57
C ALA A 292 -6.07 -17.42 -14.45
N PRO A 293 -6.84 -18.12 -13.59
CA PRO A 293 -6.84 -19.57 -13.54
C PRO A 293 -7.30 -20.21 -14.86
N SER A 294 -7.08 -21.53 -14.98
CA SER A 294 -7.62 -22.33 -16.08
C SER A 294 -9.15 -22.31 -16.09
N ALA A 295 -9.75 -22.23 -17.28
CA ALA A 295 -11.19 -22.35 -17.47
C ALA A 295 -11.76 -23.74 -17.07
N CYS A 296 -10.89 -24.70 -16.78
CA CYS A 296 -11.25 -26.02 -16.27
C CYS A 296 -11.30 -26.11 -14.74
N GLY A 297 -10.92 -25.04 -14.05
CA GLY A 297 -10.89 -24.97 -12.60
C GLY A 297 -9.55 -24.50 -12.05
N GLY A 298 -9.56 -24.14 -10.78
CA GLY A 298 -8.40 -23.65 -10.04
C GLY A 298 -8.64 -22.26 -9.46
N SER A 299 -7.61 -21.67 -8.85
CA SER A 299 -7.70 -20.33 -8.28
C SER A 299 -6.39 -19.58 -8.40
N THR A 300 -6.49 -18.26 -8.48
CA THR A 300 -5.37 -17.32 -8.45
C THR A 300 -5.62 -16.37 -7.29
N THR A 301 -4.67 -16.30 -6.36
CA THR A 301 -4.68 -15.32 -5.28
C THR A 301 -3.74 -14.17 -5.64
N VAL A 302 -4.26 -12.96 -5.64
CA VAL A 302 -3.52 -11.73 -5.94
C VAL A 302 -3.35 -10.93 -4.66
N THR A 303 -2.10 -10.56 -4.37
CA THR A 303 -1.75 -9.60 -3.32
C THR A 303 -1.72 -8.20 -3.92
N PHE A 304 -2.51 -7.29 -3.36
CA PHE A 304 -2.47 -5.87 -3.70
C PHE A 304 -1.65 -5.14 -2.65
N THR A 305 -0.78 -4.25 -3.12
CA THR A 305 0.14 -3.48 -2.29
C THR A 305 -0.03 -2.02 -2.62
N TYR A 306 -0.45 -1.24 -1.63
CA TYR A 306 -0.50 0.21 -1.71
C TYR A 306 0.66 0.81 -0.92
N THR A 307 1.49 1.61 -1.59
CA THR A 307 2.65 2.28 -1.00
C THR A 307 2.42 3.78 -0.94
N SER A 308 2.65 4.37 0.23
CA SER A 308 2.50 5.80 0.51
C SER A 308 3.81 6.34 1.09
N SER A 309 4.13 7.61 0.82
CA SER A 309 5.28 8.28 1.45
C SER A 309 5.03 8.66 2.92
N CYS A 310 3.80 8.47 3.40
CA CYS A 310 3.38 8.71 4.78
C CYS A 310 2.73 7.48 5.40
N SER A 311 2.89 7.31 6.71
CA SER A 311 2.45 6.12 7.44
C SER A 311 0.93 5.89 7.34
N PRO A 312 0.45 4.65 7.11
CA PRO A 312 1.26 3.45 6.86
C PRO A 312 1.95 3.51 5.50
N ILE A 313 3.28 3.27 5.49
CA ILE A 313 4.09 3.32 4.26
C ILE A 313 3.65 2.24 3.27
N THR A 314 3.25 1.08 3.79
CA THR A 314 2.79 -0.04 2.99
C THR A 314 1.53 -0.62 3.62
N THR A 315 0.48 -0.77 2.82
CA THR A 315 -0.74 -1.48 3.19
C THR A 315 -0.99 -2.58 2.17
N THR A 316 -1.27 -3.79 2.62
CA THR A 316 -1.49 -4.94 1.74
C THR A 316 -2.80 -5.67 2.07
N CYS A 317 -3.30 -6.39 1.08
CA CYS A 317 -4.40 -7.33 1.22
C CYS A 317 -4.27 -8.42 0.16
N GLN A 318 -5.08 -9.46 0.29
CA GLN A 318 -5.18 -10.52 -0.71
C GLN A 318 -6.62 -10.78 -1.10
N SER A 319 -6.82 -11.06 -2.37
CA SER A 319 -8.11 -11.48 -2.92
C SER A 319 -7.91 -12.65 -3.88
N THR A 320 -8.87 -13.56 -3.92
CA THR A 320 -8.82 -14.79 -4.71
C THR A 320 -9.91 -14.79 -5.77
N PHE A 321 -9.50 -15.11 -7.00
CA PHE A 321 -10.40 -15.41 -8.11
C PHE A 321 -10.37 -16.91 -8.39
N THR A 322 -11.53 -17.54 -8.37
CA THR A 322 -11.68 -19.00 -8.48
C THR A 322 -12.51 -19.36 -9.70
N VAL A 323 -12.09 -20.37 -10.45
CA VAL A 323 -12.92 -21.07 -11.42
C VAL A 323 -13.33 -22.38 -10.78
N SER A 324 -14.63 -22.69 -10.73
CA SER A 324 -15.11 -23.97 -10.21
C SER A 324 -14.47 -25.13 -11.00
N ALA A 325 -14.30 -26.29 -10.38
CA ALA A 325 -13.78 -27.45 -11.10
C ALA A 325 -14.76 -27.91 -12.20
N ALA A 326 -14.23 -28.32 -13.35
CA ALA A 326 -15.03 -29.00 -14.37
C ALA A 326 -15.65 -30.29 -13.79
N PRO A 327 -16.90 -30.63 -14.16
CA PRO A 327 -17.52 -31.89 -13.74
C PRO A 327 -16.65 -33.10 -14.15
N THR A 328 -16.63 -34.15 -13.33
CA THR A 328 -15.85 -35.36 -13.63
C THR A 328 -16.37 -36.06 -14.87
N VAL A 329 -15.47 -36.41 -15.79
CA VAL A 329 -15.83 -37.19 -16.99
C VAL A 329 -16.25 -38.61 -16.62
N VAL A 330 -17.41 -39.04 -17.11
CA VAL A 330 -17.90 -40.42 -17.01
C VAL A 330 -18.21 -40.92 -18.40
N LEU A 331 -17.50 -41.97 -18.84
CA LEU A 331 -17.74 -42.66 -20.10
C LEU A 331 -18.23 -44.08 -19.81
N THR A 332 -19.40 -44.42 -20.34
CA THR A 332 -19.99 -45.76 -20.26
C THR A 332 -20.03 -46.38 -21.64
N CYS A 333 -19.23 -47.43 -21.84
CA CYS A 333 -19.28 -48.24 -23.05
C CYS A 333 -20.46 -49.22 -23.01
N PRO A 334 -20.92 -49.68 -24.19
CA PRO A 334 -21.78 -50.86 -24.27
C PRO A 334 -21.10 -52.07 -23.61
N THR A 335 -21.90 -53.02 -23.13
CA THR A 335 -21.38 -54.29 -22.64
C THR A 335 -21.03 -55.21 -23.79
N ASN A 336 -20.00 -56.05 -23.63
CA ASN A 336 -19.69 -57.09 -24.62
C ASN A 336 -20.91 -57.98 -24.82
N THR A 337 -21.30 -58.20 -26.09
CA THR A 337 -22.52 -58.92 -26.44
C THR A 337 -22.21 -60.03 -27.43
N THR A 338 -22.82 -61.21 -27.23
CA THR A 338 -22.76 -62.32 -28.17
C THR A 338 -24.17 -62.68 -28.63
N VAL A 339 -24.38 -62.73 -29.94
CA VAL A 339 -25.65 -63.12 -30.56
C VAL A 339 -25.49 -64.44 -31.32
N ALA A 340 -26.59 -65.16 -31.50
CA ALA A 340 -26.58 -66.43 -32.22
C ALA A 340 -26.22 -66.27 -33.71
N ALA A 341 -25.56 -67.29 -34.27
CA ALA A 341 -25.36 -67.43 -35.71
C ALA A 341 -26.69 -67.70 -36.45
N CYS A 342 -26.63 -67.82 -37.78
CA CYS A 342 -27.73 -68.27 -38.62
C CYS A 342 -28.96 -67.34 -38.67
N GLN A 343 -28.76 -66.08 -38.29
CA GLN A 343 -29.73 -65.01 -38.52
C GLN A 343 -29.50 -64.40 -39.92
N THR A 344 -30.39 -63.52 -40.37
CA THR A 344 -30.11 -62.69 -41.54
C THR A 344 -29.10 -61.61 -41.20
N GLN A 345 -28.29 -61.15 -42.15
CA GLN A 345 -27.36 -60.04 -41.93
C GLN A 345 -28.09 -58.77 -41.47
N SER A 346 -29.31 -58.54 -41.97
CA SER A 346 -30.14 -57.40 -41.53
C SER A 346 -30.48 -57.46 -40.05
N ALA A 347 -30.80 -58.64 -39.51
CA ALA A 347 -31.13 -58.79 -38.09
C ALA A 347 -29.90 -58.57 -37.19
N VAL A 348 -28.73 -59.04 -37.63
CA VAL A 348 -27.44 -58.79 -36.95
C VAL A 348 -27.11 -57.29 -36.99
N ASN A 349 -27.29 -56.63 -38.13
CA ASN A 349 -27.06 -55.19 -38.27
C ASN A 349 -27.97 -54.38 -37.33
N THR A 350 -29.24 -54.74 -37.17
CA THR A 350 -30.16 -54.09 -36.22
C THR A 350 -29.71 -54.28 -34.77
N GLN A 351 -29.34 -55.50 -34.37
CA GLN A 351 -28.83 -55.75 -33.02
C GLN A 351 -27.52 -55.00 -32.73
N PHE A 352 -26.63 -54.95 -33.72
CA PHE A 352 -25.38 -54.19 -33.64
C PHE A 352 -25.62 -52.68 -33.50
N ALA A 353 -26.56 -52.12 -34.27
CA ALA A 353 -26.91 -50.70 -34.17
C ALA A 353 -27.48 -50.34 -32.78
N THR A 354 -28.35 -51.19 -32.22
CA THR A 354 -28.87 -51.02 -30.85
C THR A 354 -27.75 -51.11 -29.82
N TRP A 355 -26.85 -52.09 -29.96
CA TRP A 355 -25.70 -52.23 -29.08
C TRP A 355 -24.77 -51.00 -29.12
N LEU A 356 -24.48 -50.47 -30.31
CA LEU A 356 -23.64 -49.28 -30.50
C LEU A 356 -24.23 -48.04 -29.80
N ALA A 357 -25.57 -47.91 -29.82
CA ALA A 357 -26.31 -46.81 -29.21
C ALA A 357 -26.32 -46.83 -27.67
N ASN A 358 -25.92 -47.93 -27.02
CA ASN A 358 -25.84 -48.03 -25.56
C ASN A 358 -24.62 -47.31 -24.96
N SER A 359 -23.80 -46.66 -25.79
CA SER A 359 -22.71 -45.81 -25.32
C SER A 359 -23.23 -44.47 -24.82
N SER A 360 -22.66 -43.97 -23.72
CA SER A 360 -22.98 -42.63 -23.21
C SER A 360 -21.76 -41.99 -22.54
N ALA A 361 -21.73 -40.66 -22.52
CA ALA A 361 -20.69 -39.91 -21.84
C ALA A 361 -21.25 -38.62 -21.23
N SER A 362 -20.71 -38.22 -20.08
CA SER A 362 -21.08 -37.00 -19.38
C SER A 362 -19.89 -36.39 -18.65
N GLY A 363 -20.08 -35.17 -18.14
CA GLY A 363 -19.06 -34.41 -17.46
C GLY A 363 -18.06 -33.73 -18.40
N GLY A 364 -16.91 -33.31 -17.87
CA GLY A 364 -15.95 -32.50 -18.61
C GLY A 364 -16.52 -31.16 -19.08
N CYS A 365 -15.90 -30.60 -20.11
CA CYS A 365 -16.35 -29.38 -20.76
C CYS A 365 -16.34 -29.59 -22.28
N ASN A 366 -17.37 -29.09 -22.98
CA ASN A 366 -17.49 -29.17 -24.45
C ASN A 366 -17.28 -30.60 -24.99
N GLY A 367 -17.84 -31.58 -24.28
CA GLY A 367 -17.59 -32.99 -24.53
C GLY A 367 -18.17 -33.51 -25.84
N VAL A 368 -17.39 -34.31 -26.58
CA VAL A 368 -17.79 -34.96 -27.84
C VAL A 368 -17.50 -36.45 -27.77
N LEU A 369 -18.53 -37.28 -27.94
CA LEU A 369 -18.42 -38.74 -28.01
C LEU A 369 -18.33 -39.21 -29.46
N THR A 370 -17.31 -39.99 -29.77
CA THR A 370 -17.07 -40.59 -31.09
C THR A 370 -16.74 -42.08 -30.94
N ASN A 371 -16.76 -42.82 -32.06
CA ASN A 371 -16.31 -44.21 -32.10
C ASN A 371 -15.71 -44.54 -33.47
N ASN A 372 -14.93 -45.63 -33.55
CA ASN A 372 -14.26 -46.11 -34.76
C ASN A 372 -14.98 -47.29 -35.44
N ASN A 373 -16.31 -47.40 -35.26
CA ASN A 373 -17.09 -48.51 -35.79
C ASN A 373 -16.90 -48.70 -37.31
N THR A 374 -16.67 -49.94 -37.73
CA THR A 374 -16.52 -50.35 -39.15
C THR A 374 -17.69 -51.17 -39.69
N GLY A 375 -18.67 -51.53 -38.86
CA GLY A 375 -19.82 -52.34 -39.23
C GLY A 375 -19.97 -53.63 -38.42
N ALA A 376 -21.14 -54.24 -38.52
CA ALA A 376 -21.44 -55.49 -37.80
C ALA A 376 -20.67 -56.69 -38.39
N PRO A 377 -20.35 -57.70 -37.56
CA PRO A 377 -19.77 -58.96 -38.04
C PRO A 377 -20.72 -59.70 -38.99
N SER A 378 -20.18 -60.70 -39.69
CA SER A 378 -20.97 -61.61 -40.51
C SER A 378 -21.97 -62.40 -39.66
N ALA A 379 -23.18 -62.60 -40.18
CA ALA A 379 -24.18 -63.48 -39.57
C ALA A 379 -23.76 -64.96 -39.46
N CYS A 380 -22.65 -65.32 -40.12
CA CYS A 380 -22.01 -66.63 -40.04
C CYS A 380 -20.92 -66.73 -38.96
N GLY A 381 -20.76 -65.70 -38.14
CA GLY A 381 -19.78 -65.67 -37.05
C GLY A 381 -18.72 -64.60 -37.22
N GLY A 382 -17.97 -64.37 -36.14
CA GLY A 382 -16.91 -63.37 -36.05
C GLY A 382 -17.24 -62.30 -35.01
N SER A 383 -16.37 -61.29 -34.89
CA SER A 383 -16.55 -60.21 -33.93
C SER A 383 -16.05 -58.87 -34.47
N THR A 384 -16.67 -57.79 -33.97
CA THR A 384 -16.26 -56.41 -34.19
C THR A 384 -16.01 -55.78 -32.83
N THR A 385 -14.80 -55.27 -32.62
CA THR A 385 -14.47 -54.48 -31.42
C THR A 385 -14.51 -53.01 -31.80
N VAL A 386 -15.28 -52.22 -31.04
CA VAL A 386 -15.44 -50.78 -31.23
C VAL A 386 -14.78 -50.05 -30.06
N THR A 387 -13.93 -49.09 -30.39
CA THR A 387 -13.35 -48.13 -29.46
C THR A 387 -14.21 -46.87 -29.44
N PHE A 388 -14.69 -46.51 -28.26
CA PHE A 388 -15.40 -45.26 -27.99
C PHE A 388 -14.40 -44.25 -27.42
N THR A 389 -14.43 -43.03 -27.93
CA THR A 389 -13.53 -41.94 -27.54
C THR A 389 -14.35 -40.71 -27.18
N TYR A 390 -14.21 -40.26 -25.94
CA TYR A 390 -14.81 -39.03 -25.44
C TYR A 390 -13.74 -37.95 -25.30
N ASN A 391 -13.92 -36.85 -26.03
CA ASN A 391 -13.01 -35.71 -26.03
C ASN A 391 -13.63 -34.56 -25.24
N SER A 392 -12.93 -34.05 -24.24
CA SER A 392 -13.32 -32.92 -23.41
C SER A 392 -12.26 -31.82 -23.51
N SER A 393 -12.66 -30.55 -23.48
CA SER A 393 -11.72 -29.43 -23.42
C SER A 393 -11.04 -29.29 -22.05
N CYS A 394 -11.50 -30.06 -21.07
CA CYS A 394 -10.94 -30.12 -19.71
C CYS A 394 -10.54 -31.55 -19.33
N ALA A 395 -9.59 -31.68 -18.40
CA ALA A 395 -9.01 -32.95 -18.02
C ALA A 395 -10.06 -33.91 -17.38
N PRO A 396 -10.02 -35.22 -17.70
CA PRO A 396 -9.19 -35.84 -18.74
C PRO A 396 -9.66 -35.43 -20.14
N ALA A 397 -8.72 -34.94 -20.96
CA ALA A 397 -9.06 -34.39 -22.29
C ALA A 397 -9.53 -35.47 -23.27
N ILE A 398 -9.08 -36.72 -23.07
CA ILE A 398 -9.48 -37.88 -23.85
C ILE A 398 -9.72 -39.02 -22.88
N THR A 399 -10.90 -39.65 -22.97
CA THR A 399 -11.24 -40.87 -22.25
C THR A 399 -11.70 -41.91 -23.26
N THR A 400 -11.20 -43.15 -23.17
CA THR A 400 -11.53 -44.21 -24.11
C THR A 400 -11.96 -45.48 -23.41
N CYS A 401 -12.86 -46.23 -24.02
CA CYS A 401 -13.16 -47.61 -23.65
C CYS A 401 -13.45 -48.44 -24.91
N GLN A 402 -13.43 -49.77 -24.78
CA GLN A 402 -13.72 -50.70 -25.87
C GLN A 402 -14.84 -51.65 -25.48
N ALA A 403 -15.64 -52.04 -26.47
CA ALA A 403 -16.63 -53.09 -26.34
C ALA A 403 -16.65 -53.94 -27.62
N THR A 404 -16.97 -55.23 -27.47
CA THR A 404 -16.98 -56.21 -28.57
C THR A 404 -18.39 -56.76 -28.78
N PHE A 405 -18.83 -56.74 -30.03
CA PHE A 405 -20.02 -57.44 -30.50
C PHE A 405 -19.61 -58.70 -31.25
N THR A 406 -20.12 -59.85 -30.85
CA THR A 406 -19.74 -61.16 -31.38
C THR A 406 -20.96 -61.86 -31.96
N VAL A 407 -20.83 -62.42 -33.15
CA VAL A 407 -21.75 -63.44 -33.67
C VAL A 407 -21.10 -64.79 -33.42
N ALA A 408 -21.79 -65.67 -32.70
CA ALA A 408 -21.29 -67.03 -32.46
C ALA A 408 -21.04 -67.75 -33.79
N ALA A 409 -20.11 -68.70 -33.82
CA ALA A 409 -19.94 -69.55 -34.99
C ALA A 409 -21.12 -70.53 -35.12
N PRO A 410 -21.56 -70.88 -36.33
CA PRO A 410 -22.54 -71.95 -36.52
C PRO A 410 -21.98 -73.30 -36.07
N SER A 411 -22.87 -74.23 -35.75
CA SER A 411 -22.48 -75.62 -35.50
C SER A 411 -21.81 -76.22 -36.74
N THR A 412 -20.86 -77.12 -36.53
CA THR A 412 -20.10 -77.73 -37.62
C THR A 412 -21.01 -78.57 -38.52
N VAL A 413 -20.91 -78.36 -39.84
CA VAL A 413 -21.63 -79.18 -40.83
C VAL A 413 -21.13 -80.62 -40.77
N THR A 414 -22.06 -81.55 -40.62
CA THR A 414 -21.82 -83.00 -40.66
C THR A 414 -22.72 -83.61 -41.74
N LEU A 415 -22.13 -84.25 -42.75
CA LEU A 415 -22.85 -84.97 -43.81
C LEU A 415 -22.52 -86.46 -43.70
N THR A 416 -23.54 -87.26 -43.43
CA THR A 416 -23.46 -88.72 -43.39
C THR A 416 -24.10 -89.28 -44.66
N CYS A 417 -23.28 -89.90 -45.48
CA CYS A 417 -23.69 -90.49 -46.75
C CYS A 417 -24.23 -91.89 -46.53
N PRO A 418 -25.10 -92.39 -47.43
CA PRO A 418 -25.40 -93.80 -47.48
C PRO A 418 -24.12 -94.62 -47.62
N THR A 419 -24.13 -95.84 -47.09
CA THR A 419 -23.04 -96.78 -47.29
C THR A 419 -23.15 -97.44 -48.67
N ASN A 420 -22.02 -97.69 -49.33
CA ASN A 420 -22.04 -98.45 -50.59
C ASN A 420 -22.71 -99.81 -50.36
N THR A 421 -23.72 -100.13 -51.16
CA THR A 421 -24.56 -101.33 -50.96
C THR A 421 -24.57 -102.16 -52.22
N THR A 422 -24.42 -103.49 -52.07
CA THR A 422 -24.60 -104.45 -53.18
C THR A 422 -25.76 -105.38 -52.86
N VAL A 423 -26.69 -105.50 -53.78
CA VAL A 423 -27.86 -106.38 -53.68
C VAL A 423 -27.81 -107.45 -54.77
N ALA A 424 -28.45 -108.59 -54.52
CA ALA A 424 -28.43 -109.71 -55.46
C ALA A 424 -29.21 -109.41 -56.74
N ALA A 425 -28.75 -109.99 -57.85
CA ALA A 425 -29.46 -110.09 -59.12
C ALA A 425 -30.75 -110.93 -58.99
N CYS A 426 -31.56 -110.98 -60.04
CA CYS A 426 -32.75 -111.84 -60.16
C CYS A 426 -33.90 -111.46 -59.21
N GLN A 427 -33.94 -110.20 -58.77
CA GLN A 427 -35.10 -109.60 -58.11
C GLN A 427 -36.00 -108.91 -59.15
N THR A 428 -37.23 -108.54 -58.78
CA THR A 428 -38.03 -107.66 -59.64
C THR A 428 -37.48 -106.23 -59.60
N GLN A 429 -37.66 -105.46 -60.69
CA GLN A 429 -37.26 -104.04 -60.69
C GLN A 429 -37.93 -103.24 -59.57
N ALA A 430 -39.17 -103.59 -59.20
CA ALA A 430 -39.88 -102.96 -58.09
C ALA A 430 -39.19 -103.19 -56.73
N ALA A 431 -38.67 -104.39 -56.48
CA ALA A 431 -37.94 -104.70 -55.25
C ALA A 431 -36.59 -103.95 -55.17
N VAL A 432 -35.86 -103.88 -56.29
CA VAL A 432 -34.62 -103.10 -56.40
C VAL A 432 -34.90 -101.61 -56.18
N ASN A 433 -35.98 -101.06 -56.76
CA ASN A 433 -36.38 -99.66 -56.55
C ASN A 433 -36.70 -99.37 -55.08
N LEU A 434 -37.33 -100.29 -54.34
CA LEU A 434 -37.64 -100.11 -52.92
C LEU A 434 -36.37 -100.11 -52.05
N GLN A 435 -35.45 -101.06 -52.30
CA GLN A 435 -34.16 -101.13 -51.62
C GLN A 435 -33.31 -99.89 -51.90
N PHE A 436 -33.31 -99.42 -53.15
CA PHE A 436 -32.64 -98.19 -53.55
C PHE A 436 -33.25 -96.95 -52.89
N ALA A 437 -34.58 -96.85 -52.81
CA ALA A 437 -35.24 -95.73 -52.11
C ALA A 437 -34.93 -95.73 -50.60
N THR A 438 -34.87 -96.90 -49.98
CA THR A 438 -34.49 -97.06 -48.57
C THR A 438 -33.04 -96.63 -48.34
N TRP A 439 -32.14 -97.08 -49.21
CA TRP A 439 -30.74 -96.69 -49.21
C TRP A 439 -30.57 -95.18 -49.39
N LEU A 440 -31.28 -94.56 -50.33
CA LEU A 440 -31.25 -93.11 -50.57
C LEU A 440 -31.66 -92.31 -49.32
N ALA A 441 -32.65 -92.80 -48.56
CA ALA A 441 -33.14 -92.17 -47.34
C ALA A 441 -32.19 -92.27 -46.13
N THR A 442 -31.13 -93.07 -46.21
CA THR A 442 -30.12 -93.15 -45.13
C THR A 442 -29.17 -91.95 -45.08
N ALA A 443 -29.19 -91.11 -46.13
CA ALA A 443 -28.43 -89.87 -46.15
C ALA A 443 -28.97 -88.89 -45.09
N SER A 444 -28.09 -88.31 -44.29
CA SER A 444 -28.46 -87.30 -43.30
C SER A 444 -27.42 -86.21 -43.21
N ALA A 445 -27.85 -85.00 -42.84
CA ALA A 445 -26.96 -83.87 -42.64
C ALA A 445 -27.45 -82.98 -41.51
N SER A 446 -26.52 -82.37 -40.77
CA SER A 446 -26.79 -81.45 -39.67
C SER A 446 -25.71 -80.38 -39.58
N GLY A 447 -25.95 -79.35 -38.77
CA GLY A 447 -25.03 -78.23 -38.59
C GLY A 447 -25.18 -77.13 -39.65
N GLY A 448 -24.26 -76.17 -39.67
CA GLY A 448 -24.32 -75.01 -40.55
C GLY A 448 -25.52 -74.10 -40.25
N CYS A 449 -25.92 -73.32 -41.26
CA CYS A 449 -27.06 -72.42 -41.19
C CYS A 449 -27.98 -72.62 -42.37
N ASN A 450 -29.29 -72.74 -42.11
CA ASN A 450 -30.32 -72.88 -43.15
C ASN A 450 -30.00 -74.01 -44.15
N GLY A 451 -29.52 -75.15 -43.63
CA GLY A 451 -28.96 -76.21 -44.44
C GLY A 451 -30.02 -77.01 -45.21
N VAL A 452 -29.69 -77.37 -46.45
CA VAL A 452 -30.55 -78.12 -47.37
C VAL A 452 -29.78 -79.31 -47.93
N LEU A 453 -30.32 -80.52 -47.78
CA LEU A 453 -29.76 -81.74 -48.35
C LEU A 453 -30.44 -82.08 -49.67
N THR A 454 -29.65 -82.27 -50.72
CA THR A 454 -30.10 -82.65 -52.07
C THR A 454 -29.26 -83.81 -52.61
N ASN A 455 -29.72 -84.44 -53.68
CA ASN A 455 -28.94 -85.46 -54.39
C ASN A 455 -29.24 -85.43 -55.90
N ASN A 456 -28.34 -85.99 -56.71
CA ASN A 456 -28.48 -86.06 -58.17
C ASN A 456 -29.00 -87.42 -58.68
N ASN A 457 -29.76 -88.13 -57.86
CA ASN A 457 -30.27 -89.45 -58.20
C ASN A 457 -31.07 -89.46 -59.53
N THR A 458 -30.76 -90.41 -60.41
CA THR A 458 -31.44 -90.63 -61.70
C THR A 458 -32.30 -91.89 -61.76
N GLY A 459 -32.31 -92.70 -60.69
CA GLY A 459 -33.04 -93.97 -60.61
C GLY A 459 -32.16 -95.16 -60.21
N ALA A 460 -32.80 -96.24 -59.77
CA ALA A 460 -32.11 -97.47 -59.40
C ALA A 460 -31.50 -98.17 -60.63
N PRO A 461 -30.41 -98.94 -60.47
CA PRO A 461 -29.88 -99.78 -61.54
C PRO A 461 -30.88 -100.84 -62.03
N SER A 462 -30.60 -101.43 -63.19
CA SER A 462 -31.37 -102.57 -63.68
C SER A 462 -31.28 -103.76 -62.71
N ALA A 463 -32.40 -104.44 -62.49
CA ALA A 463 -32.45 -105.67 -61.71
C ALA A 463 -31.62 -106.84 -62.31
N CYS A 464 -31.18 -106.71 -63.56
CA CYS A 464 -30.30 -107.66 -64.24
C CYS A 464 -28.79 -107.38 -64.01
N GLY A 465 -28.46 -106.30 -63.31
CA GLY A 465 -27.09 -105.90 -62.99
C GLY A 465 -26.79 -104.44 -63.33
N GLY A 466 -25.75 -103.90 -62.72
CA GLY A 466 -25.26 -102.53 -62.93
C GLY A 466 -25.11 -101.77 -61.61
N SER A 467 -24.68 -100.51 -61.69
CA SER A 467 -24.55 -99.64 -60.52
C SER A 467 -25.00 -98.22 -60.81
N THR A 468 -25.51 -97.55 -59.76
CA THR A 468 -25.86 -96.14 -59.77
C THR A 468 -25.05 -95.49 -58.66
N THR A 469 -24.25 -94.48 -59.01
CA THR A 469 -23.55 -93.63 -58.04
C THR A 469 -24.34 -92.35 -57.84
N VAL A 470 -24.75 -92.08 -56.61
CA VAL A 470 -25.48 -90.86 -56.24
C VAL A 470 -24.53 -89.93 -55.48
N THR A 471 -24.50 -88.67 -55.90
CA THR A 471 -23.83 -87.57 -55.20
C THR A 471 -24.85 -86.86 -54.31
N PHE A 472 -24.57 -86.83 -53.01
CA PHE A 472 -25.34 -86.06 -52.02
C PHE A 472 -24.65 -84.72 -51.80
N THR A 473 -25.42 -83.65 -51.84
CA THR A 473 -24.93 -82.27 -51.68
C THR A 473 -25.72 -81.61 -50.56
N TYR A 474 -25.02 -81.22 -49.50
CA TYR A 474 -25.55 -80.39 -48.44
C TYR A 474 -25.10 -78.94 -48.65
N THR A 475 -26.06 -78.02 -48.76
CA THR A 475 -25.80 -76.60 -48.93
C THR A 475 -26.19 -75.83 -47.67
N SER A 476 -25.27 -75.04 -47.13
CA SER A 476 -25.48 -74.17 -45.97
C SER A 476 -25.27 -72.70 -46.37
N SER A 477 -26.01 -71.79 -45.77
CA SER A 477 -25.82 -70.34 -45.95
C SER A 477 -24.52 -69.81 -45.31
N CYS A 478 -23.88 -70.61 -44.46
CA CYS A 478 -22.59 -70.32 -43.83
C CYS A 478 -21.56 -71.40 -44.13
N ALA A 479 -20.27 -71.04 -44.09
CA ALA A 479 -19.18 -71.95 -44.42
C ALA A 479 -19.16 -73.20 -43.51
N PRO A 480 -18.89 -74.41 -44.07
CA PRO A 480 -18.76 -74.70 -45.50
C PRO A 480 -20.10 -74.57 -46.23
N VAL A 481 -20.13 -73.78 -47.30
CA VAL A 481 -21.36 -73.47 -48.06
C VAL A 481 -21.88 -74.70 -48.78
N THR A 482 -20.98 -75.59 -49.21
CA THR A 482 -21.29 -76.84 -49.89
C THR A 482 -20.44 -77.95 -49.32
N THR A 483 -21.06 -79.05 -48.92
CA THR A 483 -20.39 -80.30 -48.54
C THR A 483 -20.99 -81.43 -49.35
N THR A 484 -20.15 -82.22 -50.00
CA THR A 484 -20.59 -83.27 -50.92
C THR A 484 -19.98 -84.61 -50.58
N CYS A 485 -20.70 -85.68 -50.88
CA CYS A 485 -20.16 -87.03 -50.88
C CYS A 485 -20.87 -87.92 -51.89
N GLN A 486 -20.31 -89.10 -52.15
CA GLN A 486 -20.88 -90.07 -53.08
C GLN A 486 -21.07 -91.42 -52.40
N ALA A 487 -22.13 -92.11 -52.81
CA ALA A 487 -22.36 -93.50 -52.46
C ALA A 487 -22.89 -94.26 -53.69
N THR A 488 -22.55 -95.53 -53.80
CA THR A 488 -22.91 -96.40 -54.92
C THR A 488 -23.83 -97.52 -54.48
N PHE A 489 -24.92 -97.71 -55.22
CA PHE A 489 -25.81 -98.84 -55.11
C PHE A 489 -25.59 -99.77 -56.30
N THR A 490 -25.28 -101.04 -56.05
CA THR A 490 -24.92 -102.02 -57.07
C THR A 490 -25.88 -103.20 -57.03
N VAL A 491 -26.38 -103.61 -58.21
CA VAL A 491 -27.03 -104.91 -58.40
C VAL A 491 -25.99 -105.85 -58.99
N SER A 492 -25.76 -107.00 -58.36
CA SER A 492 -24.81 -107.98 -58.90
C SER A 492 -25.23 -108.40 -60.32
N ALA A 493 -24.28 -108.81 -61.17
CA ALA A 493 -24.63 -109.28 -62.50
C ALA A 493 -25.48 -110.56 -62.41
N ALA A 494 -26.50 -110.69 -63.27
CA ALA A 494 -27.21 -111.95 -63.42
C ALA A 494 -26.22 -113.06 -63.87
N PRO A 495 -26.36 -114.30 -63.36
CA PRO A 495 -25.56 -115.42 -63.83
C PRO A 495 -25.63 -115.53 -65.36
N ALA A 496 -24.51 -115.85 -66.01
CA ALA A 496 -24.49 -116.05 -67.45
C ALA A 496 -25.45 -117.18 -67.83
N VAL A 497 -26.29 -116.96 -68.84
CA VAL A 497 -27.18 -118.00 -69.36
C VAL A 497 -26.31 -119.05 -70.05
N VAL A 498 -26.18 -120.21 -69.43
CA VAL A 498 -25.51 -121.37 -70.04
C VAL A 498 -26.58 -122.21 -70.72
N LEU A 499 -26.64 -122.13 -72.06
CA LEU A 499 -27.47 -123.02 -72.86
C LEU A 499 -26.65 -124.24 -73.30
N THR A 500 -26.87 -125.37 -72.63
CA THR A 500 -26.40 -126.67 -73.10
C THR A 500 -27.43 -127.23 -74.07
N CYS A 501 -27.17 -127.11 -75.38
CA CYS A 501 -27.98 -127.79 -76.38
C CYS A 501 -27.75 -129.31 -76.28
N PRO A 502 -28.80 -130.14 -76.46
CA PRO A 502 -28.62 -131.59 -76.58
C PRO A 502 -27.61 -131.90 -77.69
N THR A 503 -26.67 -132.81 -77.44
CA THR A 503 -25.82 -133.37 -78.49
C THR A 503 -26.68 -134.07 -79.52
N ASN A 504 -26.47 -133.77 -80.81
CA ASN A 504 -27.18 -134.44 -81.91
C ASN A 504 -27.09 -135.97 -81.77
N THR A 505 -28.23 -136.64 -81.68
CA THR A 505 -28.32 -138.11 -81.69
C THR A 505 -28.60 -138.59 -83.11
N THR A 506 -27.66 -139.34 -83.68
CA THR A 506 -27.87 -140.05 -84.95
C THR A 506 -28.41 -141.44 -84.65
N VAL A 507 -29.69 -141.68 -84.96
CA VAL A 507 -30.36 -142.98 -84.76
C VAL A 507 -30.37 -143.74 -86.10
N ALA A 508 -29.85 -144.97 -86.14
CA ALA A 508 -29.86 -145.82 -87.33
C ALA A 508 -31.26 -146.43 -87.55
N ALA A 509 -31.73 -146.45 -88.80
CA ALA A 509 -33.08 -146.87 -89.17
C ALA A 509 -33.36 -148.36 -88.85
N CYS A 510 -34.57 -148.64 -88.35
CA CYS A 510 -35.15 -149.95 -87.99
C CYS A 510 -34.92 -150.46 -86.55
N ARG A 511 -35.54 -149.81 -85.54
CA ARG A 511 -35.89 -150.46 -84.25
C ARG A 511 -37.37 -150.21 -83.89
N THR A 512 -37.96 -151.19 -83.21
CA THR A 512 -39.38 -151.27 -82.85
C THR A 512 -39.72 -150.45 -81.59
N GLN A 513 -40.97 -149.99 -81.53
CA GLN A 513 -41.55 -148.95 -80.66
C GLN A 513 -41.74 -149.35 -79.18
N ALA A 514 -40.79 -150.07 -78.57
CA ALA A 514 -40.92 -150.56 -77.19
C ALA A 514 -39.71 -150.27 -76.26
N ALA A 515 -38.86 -149.29 -76.59
CA ALA A 515 -37.69 -148.98 -75.76
C ALA A 515 -37.26 -147.50 -75.81
N ASP A 516 -38.20 -146.58 -75.58
CA ASP A 516 -37.88 -145.18 -75.26
C ASP A 516 -38.74 -144.72 -74.07
N GLN A 517 -38.22 -144.98 -72.87
CA GLN A 517 -38.31 -144.09 -71.71
C GLN A 517 -36.88 -143.87 -71.23
#